data_AF-A0A564FX62-F1
#
_entry.id   AF-A0A564FX62-F1
#
_cell.length_a   1.000
_cell.length_b   1.000
_cell.length_c   1.000
_cell.angle_alpha   90.00
_cell.angle_beta   90.00
_cell.angle_gamma   90.00
#
_symmetry.space_group_name_H-M   'P 1'
#
loop_
_entity.id
_entity.type
_entity.pdbx_description
1 polymer ?
#
loop_
_entity_poly.entity_id
_entity_poly.type
_entity_poly.pdbx_seq_one_letter_code
_entity_poly.pdbx_strand_id
1 'polypeptide(L)'
;MWTPAARAELARETLPYATCLSDAEWAVLAPLLPAPARTGRPWLWSQRAVLDGILYVLRTGCAWRHLPLDFPPWGTVYRWFLRWAEAVVFERLAHALTLADRERVGREAGPTGATETLVPVLQPGDIVVMDNLPAHKVAGVQDAIEAAGARLLYLPSYSPDFNPIEQVFAKLKALLRSAAARTIPDLWAAIRQAFTRLTPQECRNYLAAASSENDLAVAT
;
A
#
# COMPACT_ATOMS: atom_id res chain seq x y z
N MET A 1 -4.30 10.98 -23.93
CA MET A 1 -5.38 10.14 -24.51
C MET A 1 -4.80 8.75 -24.73
N TRP A 2 -5.41 7.68 -24.21
CA TRP A 2 -4.92 6.31 -24.42
C TRP A 2 -5.00 5.98 -25.91
N THR A 3 -3.89 5.53 -26.50
CA THR A 3 -3.89 5.08 -27.90
C THR A 3 -4.68 3.77 -28.00
N PRO A 4 -5.32 3.48 -29.15
CA PRO A 4 -5.93 2.18 -29.39
C PRO A 4 -4.96 1.01 -29.11
N ALA A 5 -3.66 1.20 -29.39
CA ALA A 5 -2.61 0.24 -29.08
C ALA A 5 -2.44 0.00 -27.57
N ALA A 6 -2.35 1.05 -26.74
CA ALA A 6 -2.23 0.88 -25.28
C ALA A 6 -3.49 0.28 -24.65
N ARG A 7 -4.68 0.51 -25.25
CA ARG A 7 -5.92 -0.16 -24.81
C ARG A 7 -5.94 -1.64 -25.18
N ALA A 8 -5.44 -2.00 -26.36
CA ALA A 8 -5.32 -3.40 -26.78
C ALA A 8 -4.30 -4.16 -25.91
N GLU A 9 -3.20 -3.50 -25.55
CA GLU A 9 -2.15 -4.07 -24.68
C GLU A 9 -2.63 -4.28 -23.23
N LEU A 10 -3.53 -3.42 -22.73
CA LEU A 10 -4.15 -3.53 -21.41
C LEU A 10 -5.51 -4.23 -21.42
N ALA A 11 -5.97 -4.72 -22.58
CA ALA A 11 -7.24 -5.40 -22.70
C ALA A 11 -7.17 -6.73 -21.95
N ARG A 12 -8.11 -6.94 -21.02
CA ARG A 12 -8.18 -8.13 -20.15
C ARG A 12 -9.33 -9.06 -20.53
N GLU A 13 -9.79 -8.97 -21.78
CA GLU A 13 -11.00 -9.60 -22.29
C GLU A 13 -10.92 -11.14 -22.33
N THR A 14 -9.71 -11.69 -22.36
CA THR A 14 -9.45 -13.14 -22.34
C THR A 14 -9.37 -13.73 -20.93
N LEU A 15 -9.42 -12.90 -19.89
CA LEU A 15 -9.31 -13.34 -18.50
C LEU A 15 -10.70 -13.54 -17.90
N PRO A 16 -10.91 -14.59 -17.05
CA PRO A 16 -12.19 -14.82 -16.38
C PRO A 16 -12.66 -13.59 -15.58
N TYR A 17 -11.71 -12.90 -14.95
CA TYR A 17 -11.92 -11.59 -14.33
C TYR A 17 -10.80 -10.64 -14.72
N ALA A 18 -11.13 -9.36 -14.87
CA ALA A 18 -10.14 -8.29 -15.07
C ALA A 18 -9.14 -8.16 -13.89
N THR A 19 -9.38 -8.83 -12.77
CA THR A 19 -8.49 -8.90 -11.60
C THR A 19 -7.53 -10.08 -11.63
N CYS A 20 -7.80 -11.11 -12.42
CA CYS A 20 -6.91 -12.27 -12.55
C CYS A 20 -5.63 -11.87 -13.27
N LEU A 21 -4.51 -12.45 -12.91
CA LEU A 21 -3.22 -12.20 -13.54
C LEU A 21 -3.16 -12.84 -14.93
N SER A 22 -2.57 -12.12 -15.89
CA SER A 22 -2.16 -12.72 -17.17
C SER A 22 -0.95 -13.65 -16.97
N ASP A 23 -0.64 -14.47 -17.96
CA ASP A 23 0.54 -15.35 -17.89
C ASP A 23 1.85 -14.55 -17.78
N ALA A 24 1.92 -13.42 -18.48
CA ALA A 24 3.06 -12.51 -18.42
C ALA A 24 3.20 -11.87 -17.03
N GLU A 25 2.10 -11.39 -16.45
CA GLU A 25 2.11 -10.83 -15.08
C GLU A 25 2.47 -11.90 -14.05
N TRP A 26 1.93 -13.11 -14.21
CA TRP A 26 2.25 -14.25 -13.35
C TRP A 26 3.73 -14.62 -13.43
N ALA A 27 4.34 -14.60 -14.62
CA ALA A 27 5.77 -14.89 -14.79
C ALA A 27 6.67 -13.92 -14.00
N VAL A 28 6.24 -12.66 -13.83
CA VAL A 28 6.95 -11.66 -13.02
C VAL A 28 6.76 -11.92 -11.51
N LEU A 29 5.55 -12.25 -11.09
CA LEU A 29 5.20 -12.37 -9.67
C LEU A 29 5.59 -13.73 -9.07
N ALA A 30 5.50 -14.81 -9.84
CA ALA A 30 5.72 -16.17 -9.34
C ALA A 30 7.08 -16.39 -8.65
N PRO A 31 8.22 -15.89 -9.17
CA PRO A 31 9.52 -16.06 -8.53
C PRO A 31 9.66 -15.35 -7.17
N LEU A 32 8.81 -14.35 -6.91
CA LEU A 32 8.84 -13.56 -5.68
C LEU A 32 8.01 -14.19 -4.57
N LEU A 33 7.14 -15.15 -4.90
CA LEU A 33 6.31 -15.85 -3.94
C LEU A 33 7.13 -16.92 -3.19
N PRO A 34 6.75 -17.26 -1.94
CA PRO A 34 7.42 -18.32 -1.19
C PRO A 34 7.34 -19.65 -1.93
N ALA A 35 8.47 -20.35 -2.00
CA ALA A 35 8.49 -21.68 -2.61
C ALA A 35 7.53 -22.63 -1.88
N PRO A 36 6.85 -23.55 -2.61
CA PRO A 36 6.05 -24.58 -1.99
C PRO A 36 6.85 -25.43 -1.01
N ALA A 37 6.19 -25.81 0.08
CA ALA A 37 6.79 -26.70 1.07
C ALA A 37 7.22 -28.01 0.38
N ARG A 38 8.47 -28.41 0.60
CA ARG A 38 9.05 -29.64 0.01
C ARG A 38 8.41 -30.93 0.55
N THR A 39 7.73 -30.86 1.69
CA THR A 39 7.15 -31.98 2.41
C THR A 39 5.76 -31.62 2.93
N GLY A 40 4.84 -32.60 2.95
CA GLY A 40 3.47 -32.44 3.46
C GLY A 40 2.40 -32.68 2.40
N ARG A 41 1.13 -32.43 2.75
CA ARG A 41 0.00 -32.58 1.81
C ARG A 41 0.14 -31.56 0.66
N PRO A 42 0.10 -32.00 -0.60
CA PRO A 42 0.16 -31.11 -1.75
C PRO A 42 -0.95 -30.06 -1.71
N TRP A 43 -0.67 -28.87 -2.24
CA TRP A 43 -1.68 -27.84 -2.36
C TRP A 43 -2.72 -28.26 -3.39
N LEU A 44 -4.00 -28.20 -3.01
CA LEU A 44 -5.11 -28.42 -3.93
C LEU A 44 -5.26 -27.25 -4.92
N TRP A 45 -4.79 -26.05 -4.54
CA TRP A 45 -4.92 -24.82 -5.30
C TRP A 45 -3.55 -24.23 -5.59
N SER A 46 -3.35 -23.77 -6.84
CA SER A 46 -2.12 -23.08 -7.22
C SER A 46 -2.00 -21.73 -6.50
N GLN A 47 -0.77 -21.26 -6.29
CA GLN A 47 -0.53 -19.92 -5.73
C GLN A 47 -1.14 -18.81 -6.59
N ARG A 48 -1.18 -19.01 -7.93
CA ARG A 48 -1.85 -18.09 -8.84
C ARG A 48 -3.33 -17.98 -8.54
N ALA A 49 -4.04 -19.10 -8.42
CA ALA A 49 -5.47 -19.11 -8.13
C ALA A 49 -5.79 -18.44 -6.78
N VAL A 50 -4.91 -18.63 -5.78
CA VAL A 50 -5.01 -17.94 -4.49
C VAL A 50 -4.79 -16.43 -4.65
N LEU A 51 -3.73 -16.03 -5.35
CA LEU A 51 -3.41 -14.62 -5.58
C LEU A 51 -4.50 -13.91 -6.39
N ASP A 52 -5.04 -14.54 -7.44
CA ASP A 52 -6.16 -14.01 -8.22
C ASP A 52 -7.40 -13.77 -7.35
N GLY A 53 -7.71 -14.70 -6.43
CA GLY A 53 -8.80 -14.53 -5.47
C GLY A 53 -8.55 -13.39 -4.47
N ILE A 54 -7.31 -13.21 -4.02
CA ILE A 54 -6.92 -12.08 -3.16
C ILE A 54 -7.09 -10.76 -3.94
N LEU A 55 -6.55 -10.68 -5.16
CA LEU A 55 -6.65 -9.50 -6.02
C LEU A 55 -8.11 -9.16 -6.34
N TYR A 56 -8.96 -10.16 -6.54
CA TYR A 56 -10.40 -9.95 -6.72
C TYR A 56 -11.02 -9.24 -5.52
N VAL A 57 -10.80 -9.75 -4.30
CA VAL A 57 -11.33 -9.16 -3.06
C VAL A 57 -10.79 -7.75 -2.85
N LEU A 58 -9.47 -7.56 -3.02
CA LEU A 58 -8.83 -6.25 -2.83
C LEU A 58 -9.32 -5.21 -3.85
N ARG A 59 -9.57 -5.62 -5.11
CA ARG A 59 -10.03 -4.71 -6.16
C ARG A 59 -11.51 -4.37 -6.04
N THR A 60 -12.34 -5.35 -5.70
CA THR A 60 -13.82 -5.19 -5.66
C THR A 60 -14.32 -4.72 -4.31
N GLY A 61 -13.57 -4.96 -3.23
CA GLY A 61 -13.96 -4.65 -1.85
C GLY A 61 -15.07 -5.54 -1.32
N CYS A 62 -15.38 -6.68 -1.97
CA CYS A 62 -16.41 -7.59 -1.47
C CYS A 62 -15.95 -8.27 -0.16
N ALA A 63 -16.92 -8.69 0.66
CA ALA A 63 -16.62 -9.53 1.81
C ALA A 63 -16.00 -10.85 1.35
N TRP A 64 -15.01 -11.39 2.07
CA TRP A 64 -14.34 -12.66 1.72
C TRP A 64 -15.33 -13.80 1.44
N ARG A 65 -16.40 -13.91 2.24
CA ARG A 65 -17.47 -14.91 2.06
C ARG A 65 -18.24 -14.79 0.74
N HIS A 66 -18.17 -13.66 0.07
CA HIS A 66 -18.78 -13.38 -1.23
C HIS A 66 -17.80 -13.54 -2.40
N LEU A 67 -16.61 -14.09 -2.15
CA LEU A 67 -15.71 -14.49 -3.22
C LEU A 67 -16.45 -15.47 -4.16
N PRO A 68 -16.42 -15.24 -5.49
CA PRO A 68 -17.05 -16.13 -6.46
C PRO A 68 -16.55 -17.59 -6.34
N LEU A 69 -17.43 -18.54 -6.67
CA LEU A 69 -17.22 -19.97 -6.43
C LEU A 69 -16.22 -20.64 -7.38
N ASP A 70 -15.86 -19.96 -8.46
CA ASP A 70 -14.82 -20.36 -9.40
C ASP A 70 -13.40 -20.04 -8.90
N PHE A 71 -13.26 -19.25 -7.83
CA PHE A 71 -12.03 -19.14 -7.06
C PHE A 71 -11.89 -20.28 -6.03
N PRO A 72 -10.68 -20.48 -5.45
CA PRO A 72 -10.54 -21.36 -4.29
C PRO A 72 -11.49 -20.92 -3.16
N PRO A 73 -11.92 -21.85 -2.28
CA PRO A 73 -12.84 -21.53 -1.19
C PRO A 73 -12.36 -20.34 -0.38
N TRP A 74 -13.25 -19.39 -0.06
CA TRP A 74 -12.88 -18.13 0.58
C TRP A 74 -12.00 -18.31 1.84
N GLY A 75 -12.26 -19.33 2.66
CA GLY A 75 -11.47 -19.61 3.86
C GLY A 75 -10.04 -20.04 3.56
N THR A 76 -9.81 -20.66 2.40
CA THR A 76 -8.47 -21.01 1.89
C THR A 76 -7.74 -19.75 1.43
N VAL A 77 -8.41 -18.93 0.61
CA VAL A 77 -7.83 -17.67 0.10
C VAL A 77 -7.48 -16.72 1.24
N TYR A 78 -8.39 -16.54 2.20
CA TYR A 78 -8.19 -15.69 3.36
C TYR A 78 -7.04 -16.17 4.26
N ARG A 79 -6.94 -17.48 4.51
CA ARG A 79 -5.82 -18.04 5.31
C ARG A 79 -4.47 -17.78 4.64
N TRP A 80 -4.40 -17.90 3.32
CA TRP A 80 -3.19 -17.60 2.57
C TRP A 80 -2.87 -16.11 2.57
N PHE A 81 -3.88 -15.24 2.44
CA PHE A 81 -3.71 -13.81 2.60
C PHE A 81 -3.05 -13.46 3.95
N LEU A 82 -3.59 -13.98 5.06
CA LEU A 82 -3.01 -13.76 6.40
C LEU A 82 -1.56 -14.26 6.48
N ARG A 83 -1.30 -15.49 6.03
CA ARG A 83 0.05 -16.07 6.02
C ARG A 83 1.03 -15.25 5.19
N TRP A 84 0.62 -14.74 4.04
CA TRP A 84 1.47 -13.93 3.16
C TRP A 84 1.68 -12.52 3.70
N ALA A 85 0.71 -11.94 4.40
CA ALA A 85 0.86 -10.68 5.11
C ALA A 85 1.85 -10.82 6.28
N GLU A 86 1.72 -11.87 7.11
CA GLU A 86 2.67 -12.14 8.20
C GLU A 86 4.10 -12.40 7.69
N ALA A 87 4.22 -13.05 6.53
CA ALA A 87 5.51 -13.33 5.89
C ALA A 87 6.02 -12.20 4.99
N VAL A 88 5.43 -11.01 5.06
CA VAL A 88 5.78 -9.78 4.31
C VAL A 88 5.91 -9.99 2.78
N VAL A 89 5.11 -10.90 2.23
CA VAL A 89 5.15 -11.25 0.80
C VAL A 89 4.65 -10.10 -0.06
N PHE A 90 3.58 -9.42 0.35
CA PHE A 90 2.98 -8.33 -0.42
C PHE A 90 3.92 -7.12 -0.53
N GLU A 91 4.69 -6.85 0.51
CA GLU A 91 5.71 -5.81 0.57
C GLU A 91 6.86 -6.13 -0.39
N ARG A 92 7.32 -7.39 -0.41
CA ARG A 92 8.35 -7.84 -1.37
C ARG A 92 7.88 -7.70 -2.81
N LEU A 93 6.62 -8.05 -3.08
CA LEU A 93 6.00 -7.87 -4.40
C LEU A 93 5.91 -6.38 -4.77
N ALA A 94 5.40 -5.54 -3.88
CA ALA A 94 5.28 -4.10 -4.10
C ALA A 94 6.64 -3.44 -4.32
N HIS A 95 7.66 -3.83 -3.56
CA HIS A 95 9.03 -3.35 -3.71
C HIS A 95 9.62 -3.76 -5.06
N ALA A 96 9.52 -5.04 -5.43
CA ALA A 96 10.02 -5.53 -6.70
C ALA A 96 9.36 -4.85 -7.90
N LEU A 97 8.03 -4.67 -7.86
CA LEU A 97 7.30 -3.92 -8.90
C LEU A 97 7.71 -2.45 -8.95
N THR A 98 7.99 -1.84 -7.80
CA THR A 98 8.50 -0.46 -7.72
C THR A 98 9.88 -0.34 -8.36
N LEU A 99 10.78 -1.27 -8.10
CA LEU A 99 12.11 -1.30 -8.73
C LEU A 99 12.00 -1.50 -10.24
N ALA A 100 11.18 -2.46 -10.68
CA ALA A 100 10.95 -2.73 -12.10
C ALA A 100 10.34 -1.52 -12.85
N ASP A 101 9.38 -0.80 -12.24
CA ASP A 101 8.83 0.42 -12.85
C ASP A 101 9.86 1.54 -12.92
N ARG A 102 10.74 1.67 -11.91
CA ARG A 102 11.82 2.67 -11.91
C ARG A 102 12.84 2.43 -13.01
N GLU A 103 13.28 1.19 -13.19
CA GLU A 103 14.15 0.82 -14.32
C GLU A 103 13.49 1.14 -15.65
N ARG A 104 12.20 0.81 -15.81
CA ARG A 104 11.42 1.09 -17.02
C ARG A 104 11.37 2.59 -17.36
N VAL A 105 11.34 3.47 -16.35
CA VAL A 105 11.30 4.93 -16.54
C VAL A 105 12.68 5.59 -16.43
N GLY A 106 13.77 4.82 -16.33
CA GLY A 106 15.14 5.32 -16.28
C GLY A 106 15.52 6.03 -14.98
N ARG A 107 14.88 5.68 -13.85
CA ARG A 107 15.21 6.20 -12.50
C ARG A 107 16.06 5.18 -11.72
N GLU A 108 16.95 5.66 -10.86
CA GLU A 108 17.79 4.78 -10.03
C GLU A 108 16.97 3.93 -9.06
N ALA A 109 17.38 2.67 -8.92
CA ALA A 109 16.79 1.63 -8.08
C ALA A 109 17.26 1.76 -6.60
N GLY A 110 17.07 2.92 -5.97
CA GLY A 110 17.38 3.15 -4.53
C GLY A 110 16.13 3.49 -3.71
N PRO A 111 16.12 3.37 -2.36
CA PRO A 111 14.94 3.71 -1.54
C PRO A 111 14.62 5.21 -1.62
N THR A 112 13.72 5.57 -2.53
CA THR A 112 13.26 6.93 -2.77
C THR A 112 11.83 7.07 -2.27
N GLY A 113 11.61 7.85 -1.23
CA GLY A 113 10.24 8.15 -0.78
C GLY A 113 10.23 9.14 0.36
N ALA A 114 10.73 8.72 1.52
CA ALA A 114 10.74 9.55 2.72
C ALA A 114 11.96 10.49 2.75
N THR A 115 13.19 10.00 2.61
CA THR A 115 14.39 10.83 2.83
C THR A 115 14.53 11.98 1.84
N GLU A 116 14.39 11.75 0.53
CA GLU A 116 14.55 12.81 -0.48
C GLU A 116 13.40 13.84 -0.49
N THR A 117 12.20 13.45 -0.03
CA THR A 117 11.01 14.31 -0.10
C THR A 117 10.71 15.00 1.23
N LEU A 118 10.87 14.28 2.34
CA LEU A 118 10.51 14.73 3.68
C LEU A 118 11.66 15.50 4.34
N VAL A 119 12.89 14.98 4.30
CA VAL A 119 14.02 15.58 5.04
C VAL A 119 14.27 17.04 4.65
N PRO A 120 14.21 17.45 3.36
CA PRO A 120 14.42 18.84 2.99
C PRO A 120 13.38 19.84 3.51
N VAL A 121 12.21 19.36 3.95
CA VAL A 121 11.12 20.21 4.47
C VAL A 121 11.00 20.19 5.99
N LEU A 122 11.79 19.38 6.69
CA LEU A 122 11.79 19.31 8.15
C LEU A 122 12.45 20.54 8.76
N GLN A 123 11.95 20.95 9.93
CA GLN A 123 12.53 21.98 10.77
C GLN A 123 13.02 21.39 12.09
N PRO A 124 14.05 21.96 12.72
CA PRO A 124 14.47 21.56 14.04
C PRO A 124 13.31 21.59 15.05
N GLY A 125 13.10 20.48 15.77
CA GLY A 125 12.00 20.30 16.70
C GLY A 125 10.75 19.62 16.12
N ASP A 126 10.69 19.38 14.80
CA ASP A 126 9.61 18.59 14.19
C ASP A 126 9.61 17.16 14.71
N ILE A 127 8.41 16.57 14.82
CA ILE A 127 8.23 15.16 15.16
C ILE A 127 7.72 14.42 13.93
N VAL A 128 8.53 13.52 13.40
CA VAL A 128 8.14 12.59 12.33
C VAL A 128 7.52 11.37 12.97
N VAL A 129 6.22 11.18 12.78
CA VAL A 129 5.50 9.98 13.24
C VAL A 129 5.43 8.98 12.09
N MET A 130 5.96 7.77 12.29
CA MET A 130 5.88 6.68 11.32
C MET A 130 5.15 5.48 11.92
N ASP A 131 4.39 4.76 11.09
CA ASP A 131 3.86 3.47 11.52
C ASP A 131 4.99 2.43 11.67
N ASN A 132 4.69 1.31 12.31
CA ASN A 132 5.67 0.27 12.59
C ASN A 132 5.96 -0.67 11.39
N LEU A 133 5.59 -0.27 10.16
CA LEU A 133 5.83 -1.07 8.96
C LEU A 133 7.35 -1.28 8.78
N PRO A 134 7.83 -2.51 8.50
CA PRO A 134 9.26 -2.78 8.32
C PRO A 134 9.93 -1.90 7.24
N ALA A 135 9.16 -1.47 6.22
CA ALA A 135 9.63 -0.56 5.18
C ALA A 135 9.96 0.85 5.66
N HIS A 136 9.57 1.24 6.88
CA HIS A 136 9.98 2.49 7.52
C HIS A 136 11.27 2.36 8.33
N LYS A 137 11.72 1.13 8.59
CA LYS A 137 12.94 0.84 9.36
C LYS A 137 14.16 0.59 8.48
N VAL A 138 14.19 1.17 7.27
CA VAL A 138 15.33 1.05 6.37
C VAL A 138 16.51 1.80 6.97
N ALA A 139 17.70 1.21 6.87
CA ALA A 139 18.93 1.81 7.37
C ALA A 139 19.12 3.24 6.81
N GLY A 140 19.45 4.20 7.68
CA GLY A 140 19.71 5.60 7.33
C GLY A 140 18.51 6.55 7.35
N VAL A 141 17.26 6.07 7.47
CA VAL A 141 16.07 6.95 7.56
C VAL A 141 16.08 7.73 8.87
N GLN A 142 16.34 7.05 9.98
CA GLN A 142 16.42 7.69 11.30
C GLN A 142 17.55 8.72 11.36
N ASP A 143 18.76 8.32 10.93
CA ASP A 143 19.93 9.20 10.90
C ASP A 143 19.68 10.47 10.08
N ALA A 144 19.00 10.35 8.94
CA ALA A 144 18.68 11.50 8.08
C ALA A 144 17.65 12.46 8.70
N ILE A 145 16.65 11.93 9.43
CA ILE A 145 15.65 12.74 10.13
C ILE A 145 16.29 13.47 11.32
N GLU A 146 17.10 12.76 12.11
CA GLU A 146 17.81 13.32 13.26
C GLU A 146 18.85 14.37 12.82
N ALA A 147 19.54 14.16 11.68
CA ALA A 147 20.45 15.13 11.10
C ALA A 147 19.77 16.45 10.69
N ALA A 148 18.46 16.43 10.38
CA ALA A 148 17.66 17.63 10.14
C ALA A 148 17.19 18.32 11.44
N GLY A 149 17.52 17.78 12.62
CA GLY A 149 17.10 18.29 13.92
C GLY A 149 15.68 17.89 14.32
N ALA A 150 15.06 16.95 13.61
CA ALA A 150 13.74 16.41 13.91
C ALA A 150 13.85 15.11 14.74
N ARG A 151 12.76 14.74 15.42
CA ARG A 151 12.66 13.50 16.19
C ARG A 151 11.79 12.47 15.47
N LEU A 152 12.28 11.24 15.35
CA LEU A 152 11.49 10.12 14.84
C LEU A 152 10.73 9.43 15.97
N LEU A 153 9.43 9.23 15.78
CA LEU A 153 8.55 8.47 16.68
C LEU A 153 7.87 7.35 15.88
N TYR A 154 8.08 6.10 16.30
CA TYR A 154 7.31 4.97 15.76
C TYR A 154 6.04 4.76 16.58
N LEU A 155 4.92 4.55 15.90
CA LEU A 155 3.67 4.17 16.54
C LEU A 155 3.77 2.75 17.17
N PRO A 156 3.08 2.50 18.30
CA PRO A 156 3.01 1.16 18.88
C PRO A 156 2.41 0.13 17.90
N SER A 157 2.82 -1.13 18.04
CA SER A 157 2.37 -2.21 17.18
C SER A 157 0.87 -2.45 17.32
N TYR A 158 0.14 -2.55 16.20
CA TYR A 158 -1.30 -2.82 16.14
C TYR A 158 -2.19 -1.75 16.80
N SER A 159 -1.93 -0.48 16.52
CA SER A 159 -2.71 0.66 17.00
C SER A 159 -3.31 1.50 15.86
N PRO A 160 -4.24 0.95 15.04
CA PRO A 160 -4.85 1.69 13.93
C PRO A 160 -5.61 2.94 14.40
N ASP A 161 -6.13 2.93 15.63
CA ASP A 161 -6.86 4.06 16.23
C ASP A 161 -5.96 5.26 16.59
N PHE A 162 -4.62 5.07 16.59
CA PHE A 162 -3.63 6.08 16.96
C PHE A 162 -2.88 6.65 15.75
N ASN A 163 -3.27 6.26 14.53
CA ASN A 163 -2.64 6.79 13.32
C ASN A 163 -3.50 7.92 12.71
N PRO A 164 -3.17 9.20 12.96
CA PRO A 164 -3.96 10.34 12.46
C PRO A 164 -4.03 10.38 10.92
N ILE A 165 -3.10 9.70 10.24
CA ILE A 165 -3.11 9.58 8.79
C ILE A 165 -4.31 8.79 8.27
N GLU A 166 -4.91 7.90 9.07
CA GLU A 166 -6.08 7.13 8.64
C GLU A 166 -7.31 8.01 8.46
N GLN A 167 -7.47 9.05 9.29
CA GLN A 167 -8.54 10.05 9.12
C GLN A 167 -8.31 10.90 7.85
N VAL A 168 -7.06 11.25 7.58
CA VAL A 168 -6.66 11.92 6.32
C VAL A 168 -6.96 11.02 5.13
N PHE A 169 -6.57 9.74 5.18
CA PHE A 169 -6.83 8.77 4.10
C PHE A 169 -8.30 8.48 3.92
N ALA A 170 -9.09 8.41 4.98
CA ALA A 170 -10.54 8.25 4.89
C ALA A 170 -11.17 9.41 4.12
N LYS A 171 -10.79 10.66 4.46
CA LYS A 171 -11.26 11.85 3.75
C LYS A 171 -10.78 11.88 2.29
N LEU A 172 -9.50 11.59 2.03
CA LEU A 172 -8.97 11.50 0.67
C LEU A 172 -9.71 10.44 -0.16
N LYS A 173 -9.90 9.22 0.38
CA LYS A 173 -10.65 8.15 -0.28
C LYS A 173 -12.08 8.58 -0.58
N ALA A 174 -12.75 9.29 0.33
CA ALA A 174 -14.10 9.81 0.11
C ALA A 174 -14.12 10.83 -1.05
N LEU A 175 -13.20 11.79 -1.05
CA LEU A 175 -13.09 12.81 -2.10
C LEU A 175 -12.78 12.19 -3.47
N LEU A 176 -11.87 11.21 -3.51
CA LEU A 176 -11.50 10.51 -4.74
C LEU A 176 -12.64 9.62 -5.28
N ARG A 177 -13.39 8.95 -4.40
CA ARG A 177 -14.59 8.20 -4.80
C ARG A 177 -15.63 9.12 -5.43
N SER A 178 -15.85 10.30 -4.85
CA SER A 178 -16.77 11.31 -5.39
C SER A 178 -16.32 11.89 -6.73
N ALA A 179 -15.00 12.00 -6.95
CA ALA A 179 -14.45 12.49 -8.22
C ALA A 179 -14.66 11.53 -9.40
N ALA A 180 -14.90 10.23 -9.13
CA ALA A 180 -15.21 9.19 -10.12
C ALA A 180 -14.28 9.15 -11.34
N ALA A 181 -13.00 9.54 -11.16
CA ALA A 181 -12.01 9.63 -12.24
C ALA A 181 -11.82 8.28 -12.92
N ARG A 182 -11.84 8.27 -14.26
CA ARG A 182 -11.66 7.07 -15.10
C ARG A 182 -10.36 7.07 -15.90
N THR A 183 -9.55 8.11 -15.75
CA THR A 183 -8.24 8.21 -16.41
C THR A 183 -7.15 8.58 -15.40
N ILE A 184 -5.90 8.22 -15.71
CA ILE A 184 -4.74 8.55 -14.87
C ILE A 184 -4.56 10.07 -14.73
N PRO A 185 -4.62 10.89 -15.81
CA PRO A 185 -4.54 12.35 -15.67
C PRO A 185 -5.62 12.95 -14.76
N ASP A 186 -6.87 12.49 -14.90
CA ASP A 186 -7.98 12.98 -14.09
C ASP A 186 -7.84 12.54 -12.63
N LEU A 187 -7.33 11.33 -12.39
CA LEU A 187 -7.01 10.85 -11.05
C LEU A 187 -5.93 11.72 -10.40
N TRP A 188 -4.86 12.07 -11.13
CA TRP A 188 -3.84 12.97 -10.62
C TRP A 188 -4.38 14.36 -10.30
N ALA A 189 -5.27 14.90 -11.15
CA ALA A 189 -5.94 16.16 -10.88
C ALA A 189 -6.84 16.08 -9.64
N ALA A 190 -7.61 14.99 -9.51
CA ALA A 190 -8.48 14.74 -8.36
C ALA A 190 -7.69 14.58 -7.06
N ILE A 191 -6.54 13.90 -7.09
CA ILE A 191 -5.64 13.79 -5.93
C ILE A 191 -5.14 15.18 -5.52
N ARG A 192 -4.64 15.98 -6.46
CA ARG A 192 -4.19 17.36 -6.16
C ARG A 192 -5.31 18.21 -5.55
N GLN A 193 -6.50 18.17 -6.14
CA GLN A 193 -7.66 18.91 -5.64
C GLN A 193 -8.15 18.38 -4.28
N ALA A 194 -8.02 17.08 -4.02
CA ALA A 194 -8.39 16.50 -2.72
C ALA A 194 -7.45 17.00 -1.62
N PHE A 195 -6.15 17.14 -1.89
CA PHE A 195 -5.20 17.69 -0.92
C PHE A 195 -5.47 19.16 -0.59
N THR A 196 -5.95 19.98 -1.54
CA THR A 196 -6.32 21.39 -1.23
C THR A 196 -7.55 21.52 -0.33
N ARG A 197 -8.26 20.41 -0.07
CA ARG A 197 -9.47 20.36 0.79
C ARG A 197 -9.15 19.93 2.22
N LEU A 198 -7.88 19.62 2.52
CA LEU A 198 -7.40 19.37 3.87
C LEU A 198 -6.95 20.68 4.49
N THR A 199 -7.63 21.12 5.55
CA THR A 199 -7.27 22.36 6.25
C THR A 199 -6.31 22.08 7.42
N PRO A 200 -5.46 23.05 7.80
CA PRO A 200 -4.61 22.92 8.98
C PRO A 200 -5.39 22.64 10.27
N GLN A 201 -6.59 23.21 10.41
CA GLN A 201 -7.42 22.98 11.59
C GLN A 201 -7.94 21.54 11.66
N GLU A 202 -8.37 20.96 10.54
CA GLU A 202 -8.78 19.55 10.50
C GLU A 202 -7.60 18.61 10.82
N CYS A 203 -6.41 18.91 10.30
CA CYS A 203 -5.21 18.12 10.61
C CYS A 203 -4.87 18.17 12.11
N ARG A 204 -4.98 19.35 12.74
CA ARG A 204 -4.83 19.47 14.20
C ARG A 204 -5.88 18.65 14.95
N ASN A 205 -7.13 18.64 14.49
CA ASN A 205 -8.18 17.84 15.11
C ASN A 205 -7.90 16.33 14.97
N TYR A 206 -7.38 15.87 13.84
CA TYR A 206 -6.99 14.46 13.64
C TYR A 206 -5.85 14.04 14.56
N LEU A 207 -4.85 14.91 14.75
CA LEU A 207 -3.74 14.69 15.69
C LEU A 207 -4.25 14.63 17.14
N ALA A 208 -5.10 15.58 17.55
CA ALA A 208 -5.68 15.61 18.89
C ALA A 208 -6.58 14.38 19.17
N ALA A 209 -7.31 13.90 18.16
CA ALA A 209 -8.13 12.68 18.28
C ALA A 209 -7.28 11.40 18.37
N ALA A 210 -6.06 11.41 17.81
CA ALA A 210 -5.14 10.28 17.85
C ALA A 210 -4.28 10.24 19.13
N SER A 211 -4.18 11.34 19.88
CA SER A 211 -3.58 11.37 21.21
C SER A 211 -4.63 11.03 22.27
N SER A 212 -4.57 9.85 22.88
CA SER A 212 -5.30 9.61 24.14
C SER A 212 -4.82 10.60 25.21
N GLU A 213 -5.73 11.09 26.06
CA GLU A 213 -5.53 12.06 27.17
C GLU A 213 -4.41 11.73 28.18
N ASN A 214 -3.61 10.69 27.99
CA ASN A 214 -2.69 10.17 29.01
C ASN A 214 -1.18 10.30 28.70
N ASP A 215 -0.76 10.94 27.60
CA ASP A 215 0.68 11.14 27.28
C ASP A 215 1.14 12.60 27.32
N LEU A 216 0.29 13.56 27.70
CA LEU A 216 0.70 14.96 27.96
C LEU A 216 1.44 15.14 29.30
N ALA A 217 1.78 14.07 30.00
CA ALA A 217 2.59 14.11 31.20
C ALA A 217 4.10 13.92 30.94
N VAL A 218 4.64 14.26 29.76
CA VAL A 218 6.09 14.48 29.61
C VAL A 218 6.37 15.54 28.54
N ALA A 219 6.41 16.81 28.96
CA ALA A 219 7.44 17.81 28.65
C ALA A 219 6.88 19.19 28.95
N THR A 220 7.11 19.64 30.18
CA THR A 220 7.23 21.06 30.51
C THR A 220 8.55 21.58 29.95
#